data_AF-L2GIY7-F1
#
_entry.id   AF-L2GIY7-F1
#
_cell.length_a   1.000
_cell.length_b   1.000
_cell.length_c   1.000
_cell.angle_alpha   90.00
_cell.angle_beta   90.00
_cell.angle_gamma   90.00
#
_symmetry.space_group_name_H-M   'P 1'
#
loop_
_entity.id
_entity.type
_entity.pdbx_description
1 polymer ?
#
loop_
_entity_poly.entity_id
_entity_poly.type
_entity_poly.pdbx_seq_one_letter_code
_entity_poly.pdbx_strand_id
1 'polypeptide(L)'
;MDISQYKDFFAEFDVDISRVFVVDGMLSDNAASNAVPFKSIMSIIIGKGTIQNNSFEAVKALLLHEIEHARHFDLLSIFVAPYIIASLAMCFLVKNINKDENKSALKHFVTACAQISLFFLIATLAGNLIANICEFNADRFACSYAESCADLSQGILEITKNNKAFIY
;
A
#
# COMPACT_ATOMS: atom_id res chain seq x y z
N MET A 1 6.27 -21.38 14.01
CA MET A 1 6.02 -21.61 12.58
C MET A 1 7.19 -21.06 11.77
N ASP A 2 7.48 -21.66 10.62
CA ASP A 2 8.53 -21.23 9.68
C ASP A 2 7.89 -20.94 8.32
N ILE A 3 8.47 -20.02 7.53
CA ILE A 3 7.91 -19.58 6.25
C ILE A 3 7.82 -20.71 5.21
N SER A 4 8.64 -21.77 5.35
CA SER A 4 8.65 -22.92 4.46
C SER A 4 7.32 -23.69 4.40
N GLN A 5 6.48 -23.58 5.44
CA GLN A 5 5.14 -24.18 5.44
C GLN A 5 4.18 -23.57 4.41
N TYR A 6 4.48 -22.38 3.88
CA TYR A 6 3.69 -21.70 2.84
C TYR A 6 4.22 -21.97 1.42
N LYS A 7 5.16 -22.91 1.24
CA LYS A 7 5.81 -23.13 -0.06
C LYS A 7 4.82 -23.48 -1.17
N ASP A 8 3.90 -24.41 -0.91
CA ASP A 8 2.91 -24.83 -1.92
C ASP A 8 1.91 -23.69 -2.20
N PHE A 9 1.57 -22.92 -1.17
CA PHE A 9 0.79 -21.69 -1.31
C PHE A 9 1.49 -20.68 -2.22
N PHE A 10 2.77 -20.37 -2.01
CA PHE A 10 3.49 -19.43 -2.86
C PHE A 10 3.59 -19.90 -4.32
N ALA A 11 3.77 -21.21 -4.53
CA ALA A 11 3.79 -21.79 -5.87
C ALA A 11 2.45 -21.62 -6.62
N GLU A 12 1.32 -21.64 -5.92
CA GLU A 12 -0.02 -21.40 -6.51
C GLU A 12 -0.14 -20.00 -7.11
N PHE A 13 0.54 -19.01 -6.53
CA PHE A 13 0.45 -17.60 -6.93
C PHE A 13 1.64 -17.09 -7.74
N ASP A 14 2.45 -18.00 -8.28
CA ASP A 14 3.69 -17.69 -9.01
C ASP A 14 4.69 -16.86 -8.18
N VAL A 15 4.68 -17.02 -6.86
CA VAL A 15 5.63 -16.38 -5.96
C VAL A 15 6.81 -17.31 -5.72
N ASP A 16 8.00 -16.87 -6.12
CA ASP A 16 9.23 -17.59 -5.81
C ASP A 16 9.56 -17.43 -4.32
N ILE A 17 9.53 -18.54 -3.57
CA ILE A 17 9.84 -18.55 -2.15
C ILE A 17 11.26 -18.03 -1.84
N SER A 18 12.21 -18.13 -2.78
CA SER A 18 13.56 -17.55 -2.61
C SER A 18 13.55 -16.02 -2.49
N ARG A 19 12.42 -15.41 -2.83
CA ARG A 19 12.15 -13.96 -2.78
C ARG A 19 11.18 -13.58 -1.66
N VAL A 20 10.92 -14.51 -0.73
CA VAL A 20 10.19 -14.25 0.50
C VAL A 20 11.21 -14.07 1.62
N PHE A 21 11.32 -12.84 2.10
CA PHE A 21 12.31 -12.43 3.09
C PHE A 21 11.66 -12.36 4.47
N VAL A 22 12.08 -13.24 5.38
CA VAL A 22 11.68 -13.17 6.79
C VAL A 22 12.65 -12.25 7.51
N VAL A 23 12.15 -11.18 8.11
CA VAL A 23 12.97 -10.16 8.77
C VAL A 23 12.65 -10.02 10.25
N ASP A 24 13.68 -9.77 11.05
CA ASP A 24 13.55 -9.34 12.43
C ASP A 24 13.40 -7.81 12.50
N GLY A 25 12.69 -7.30 13.53
CA GLY A 25 12.64 -5.86 13.81
C GLY A 25 11.53 -5.06 13.13
N MET A 26 10.52 -5.69 12.52
CA MET A 26 9.28 -4.97 12.19
C MET A 26 8.57 -4.54 13.49
N LEU A 27 8.09 -3.29 13.51
CA LEU A 27 7.46 -2.67 14.69
C LEU A 27 6.07 -3.26 15.01
N SER A 28 5.52 -4.05 14.09
CA SER A 28 4.22 -4.69 14.18
C SER A 28 4.24 -6.02 13.43
N ASP A 29 3.30 -6.90 13.77
CA ASP A 29 2.96 -8.06 12.96
C ASP A 29 2.44 -7.55 11.61
N ASN A 30 3.27 -7.66 10.59
CA ASN A 30 3.01 -7.17 9.25
C ASN A 30 3.74 -7.97 8.16
N ALA A 31 3.33 -7.77 6.92
CA ALA A 31 4.03 -8.14 5.70
C ALA A 31 3.98 -6.97 4.71
N ALA A 32 4.84 -6.99 3.70
CA ALA A 32 4.86 -5.99 2.65
C ALA A 32 5.37 -6.63 1.35
N SER A 33 4.71 -6.34 0.25
CA SER A 33 5.13 -6.74 -1.09
C SER A 33 5.84 -5.60 -1.84
N ASN A 34 6.59 -5.95 -2.88
CA ASN A 34 7.21 -4.98 -3.76
C ASN A 34 6.29 -4.58 -4.94
N ALA A 35 6.61 -3.43 -5.54
CA ALA A 35 5.87 -2.83 -6.64
C ALA A 35 6.62 -2.97 -7.96
N VAL A 36 6.96 -4.19 -8.38
CA VAL A 36 7.77 -4.37 -9.59
C VAL A 36 6.85 -4.72 -10.76
N PRO A 37 6.93 -4.04 -11.93
CA PRO A 37 6.03 -4.23 -13.08
C PRO A 37 6.05 -5.63 -13.73
N PHE A 38 6.85 -6.54 -13.18
CA PHE A 38 7.01 -7.91 -13.66
C PHE A 38 6.62 -8.87 -12.55
N LYS A 39 5.54 -9.65 -12.77
CA LYS A 39 5.06 -10.68 -11.83
C LYS A 39 6.18 -11.66 -11.41
N SER A 40 7.11 -11.96 -12.31
CA SER A 40 8.29 -12.81 -12.06
C SER A 40 9.33 -12.21 -11.09
N ILE A 41 9.11 -10.96 -10.63
CA ILE A 41 10.02 -10.23 -9.75
C ILE A 41 9.36 -9.89 -8.40
N MET A 42 8.19 -10.45 -8.12
CA MET A 42 7.51 -10.27 -6.83
C MET A 42 8.43 -10.70 -5.68
N SER A 43 8.51 -9.85 -4.66
CA SER A 43 9.15 -10.21 -3.39
C SER A 43 8.23 -9.80 -2.24
N ILE A 44 8.18 -10.65 -1.23
CA ILE A 44 7.40 -10.40 -0.02
C ILE A 44 8.38 -10.31 1.14
N ILE A 45 8.25 -9.28 1.95
CA ILE A 45 8.94 -9.14 3.22
C ILE A 45 7.91 -9.42 4.31
N ILE A 46 8.23 -10.30 5.25
CA ILE A 46 7.33 -10.63 6.36
C ILE A 46 8.09 -10.60 7.67
N GLY A 47 7.47 -10.02 8.70
CA GLY A 47 8.01 -10.01 10.04
C GLY A 47 8.08 -11.42 10.62
N LYS A 48 9.21 -11.78 11.24
CA LYS A 48 9.33 -13.04 11.99
C LYS A 48 8.28 -13.14 13.10
N GLY A 49 8.01 -12.02 13.78
CA GLY A 49 6.94 -11.90 14.78
C GLY A 49 5.56 -12.23 14.20
N THR A 50 5.26 -11.72 13.00
CA THR A 50 4.00 -12.00 12.28
C THR A 50 3.75 -13.51 12.15
N ILE A 51 4.77 -14.26 11.73
CA ILE A 51 4.68 -15.72 11.55
C ILE A 51 4.56 -16.45 12.90
N GLN A 52 5.17 -15.92 13.96
CA GLN A 52 5.22 -16.58 15.26
C GLN A 52 3.99 -16.30 16.13
N ASN A 53 3.39 -15.12 15.99
CA ASN A 53 2.34 -14.61 16.87
C ASN A 53 0.92 -14.88 16.35
N ASN A 54 0.77 -15.20 15.07
CA ASN A 54 -0.54 -15.34 14.42
C ASN A 54 -0.77 -16.77 13.95
N SER A 55 -2.03 -17.14 13.72
CA SER A 55 -2.41 -18.46 13.19
C SER A 55 -1.93 -18.65 11.74
N PHE A 56 -1.81 -19.90 11.30
CA PHE A 56 -1.40 -20.21 9.91
C PHE A 56 -2.32 -19.50 8.90
N GLU A 57 -3.63 -19.56 9.12
CA GLU A 57 -4.64 -18.93 8.27
C GLU A 57 -4.58 -17.41 8.30
N ALA A 58 -4.33 -16.78 9.47
CA ALA A 58 -4.17 -15.33 9.55
C ALA A 58 -2.94 -14.84 8.77
N VAL A 59 -1.83 -15.58 8.82
CA VAL A 59 -0.64 -15.25 8.01
C VAL A 59 -0.89 -15.50 6.52
N LYS A 60 -1.57 -16.59 6.16
CA LYS A 60 -1.95 -16.89 4.77
C LYS A 60 -2.85 -15.79 4.19
N ALA A 61 -3.83 -15.34 4.96
CA ALA A 61 -4.71 -14.21 4.66
C ALA A 61 -3.93 -12.93 4.37
N LEU A 62 -3.00 -12.58 5.27
CA LEU A 62 -2.12 -11.42 5.10
C LEU A 62 -1.25 -11.54 3.84
N LEU A 63 -0.70 -12.73 3.57
CA LEU A 63 0.10 -12.97 2.38
C LEU A 63 -0.71 -12.86 1.08
N LEU A 64 -1.96 -13.34 1.05
CA LEU A 64 -2.87 -13.17 -0.10
C LEU A 64 -3.14 -11.69 -0.39
N HIS A 65 -3.40 -10.91 0.66
CA HIS A 65 -3.61 -9.47 0.57
C HIS A 65 -2.39 -8.78 -0.06
N GLU A 66 -1.18 -9.09 0.43
CA GLU A 66 0.07 -8.54 -0.12
C GLU A 66 0.35 -9.00 -1.56
N ILE A 67 0.02 -10.24 -1.91
CA ILE A 67 0.16 -10.75 -3.28
C ILE A 67 -0.73 -9.95 -4.24
N GLU A 68 -1.95 -9.60 -3.83
CA GLU A 68 -2.85 -8.81 -4.69
C GLU A 68 -2.30 -7.41 -4.95
N HIS A 69 -1.78 -6.74 -3.92
CA HIS A 69 -1.12 -5.45 -4.05
C HIS A 69 0.02 -5.47 -5.07
N ALA A 70 0.85 -6.51 -5.04
CA ALA A 70 1.93 -6.68 -6.01
C ALA A 70 1.41 -6.96 -7.43
N ARG A 71 0.36 -7.79 -7.58
CA ARG A 71 -0.21 -8.15 -8.89
C ARG A 71 -0.87 -6.98 -9.61
N HIS A 72 -1.47 -6.07 -8.84
CA HIS A 72 -2.15 -4.88 -9.36
C HIS A 72 -1.24 -3.65 -9.41
N PHE A 73 0.01 -3.79 -8.96
CA PHE A 73 0.96 -2.68 -8.86
C PHE A 73 0.40 -1.51 -8.04
N ASP A 74 -0.31 -1.82 -6.95
CA ASP A 74 -1.01 -0.83 -6.16
C ASP A 74 -0.05 0.23 -5.59
N LEU A 75 1.15 -0.18 -5.17
CA LEU A 75 2.19 0.77 -4.77
C LEU A 75 2.59 1.76 -5.89
N LEU A 76 2.58 1.37 -7.17
CA LEU A 76 2.80 2.33 -8.27
C LEU A 76 1.62 3.31 -8.39
N SER A 77 0.40 2.79 -8.26
CA SER A 77 -0.84 3.59 -8.31
C SER A 77 -0.95 4.57 -7.14
N ILE A 78 -0.49 4.17 -5.95
CA ILE A 78 -0.58 4.95 -4.71
C ILE A 78 0.61 5.91 -4.57
N PHE A 79 1.84 5.50 -4.90
CA PHE A 79 3.04 6.28 -4.62
C PHE A 79 3.74 6.88 -5.83
N VAL A 80 3.51 6.41 -7.06
CA VAL A 80 4.24 6.93 -8.23
C VAL A 80 3.34 7.81 -9.10
N ALA A 81 2.17 7.30 -9.48
CA ALA A 81 1.24 8.05 -10.34
C ALA A 81 0.84 9.42 -9.74
N PRO A 82 0.54 9.56 -8.42
CA PRO A 82 0.17 10.85 -7.86
C PRO A 82 1.30 11.87 -7.91
N TYR A 83 2.57 11.45 -7.72
CA TYR A 83 3.71 12.36 -7.79
C TYR A 83 4.00 12.82 -9.22
N ILE A 84 3.82 11.95 -10.23
CA ILE A 84 3.96 12.33 -11.64
C ILE A 84 2.88 13.35 -12.00
N ILE A 85 1.62 13.06 -11.67
CA ILE A 85 0.49 13.96 -11.92
C ILE A 85 0.71 15.30 -11.20
N ALA A 86 1.16 15.26 -9.95
CA ALA A 86 1.47 16.44 -9.17
C ALA A 86 2.58 17.29 -9.80
N SER A 87 3.67 16.66 -10.21
CA SER A 87 4.80 17.33 -10.84
C SER A 87 4.38 18.02 -12.15
N LEU A 88 3.59 17.33 -12.98
CA LEU A 88 3.08 17.89 -14.23
C LEU A 88 2.12 19.07 -13.97
N ALA A 89 1.15 18.89 -13.07
CA ALA A 89 0.18 19.93 -12.74
C ALA A 89 0.85 21.18 -12.16
N MET A 90 1.87 21.01 -11.31
CA MET A 90 2.68 22.10 -10.78
C MET A 90 3.41 22.89 -11.88
N CYS A 91 4.01 22.21 -12.85
CA CYS A 91 4.65 22.87 -13.99
C CYS A 91 3.65 23.71 -14.80
N PHE A 92 2.41 23.24 -14.99
CA PHE A 92 1.37 24.00 -15.68
C PHE A 92 0.82 25.17 -14.85
N LEU A 93 0.58 24.96 -13.55
CA LEU A 93 0.08 25.99 -12.64
C LEU A 93 1.05 27.16 -12.56
N VAL A 94 2.34 26.90 -12.30
CA VAL A 94 3.36 27.97 -12.22
C VAL A 94 3.48 28.75 -13.53
N LYS A 95 3.32 28.07 -14.68
CA LYS A 95 3.37 28.71 -16.00
C LYS A 95 2.15 29.60 -16.29
N ASN A 96 0.99 29.26 -15.74
CA ASN A 96 -0.29 29.94 -16.00
C ASN A 96 -0.66 31.02 -14.97
N ILE A 97 0.09 31.16 -13.88
CA ILE A 97 -0.07 32.31 -12.97
C ILE A 97 0.50 33.54 -13.69
N ASN A 98 -0.36 34.28 -14.37
CA ASN A 98 -0.01 35.50 -15.09
C ASN A 98 0.73 36.47 -14.16
N LYS A 99 1.99 36.79 -14.50
CA LYS A 99 2.75 37.87 -13.87
C LYS A 99 2.11 39.24 -14.11
N ASP A 100 1.31 39.37 -15.16
CA ASP A 100 0.82 40.67 -15.66
C ASP A 100 -0.39 41.23 -14.88
N GLU A 101 -1.14 40.40 -14.13
CA GLU A 101 -2.25 40.87 -13.27
C GLU A 101 -1.84 41.12 -11.80
N ASN A 102 -0.69 40.60 -11.38
CA ASN A 102 -0.16 40.73 -10.02
C ASN A 102 1.10 41.60 -10.01
N LYS A 103 0.90 42.93 -10.06
CA LYS A 103 1.98 43.94 -10.00
C LYS A 103 2.87 43.87 -8.74
N SER A 104 2.45 43.13 -7.70
CA SER A 104 3.21 42.90 -6.48
C SER A 104 3.75 41.47 -6.44
N ALA A 105 5.08 41.34 -6.31
CA ALA A 105 5.75 40.05 -6.15
C ALA A 105 5.21 39.24 -4.96
N LEU A 106 4.83 39.91 -3.88
CA LEU A 106 4.22 39.27 -2.71
C LEU A 106 2.83 38.69 -3.02
N LYS A 107 2.00 39.42 -3.76
CA LYS A 107 0.66 38.95 -4.15
C LYS A 107 0.76 37.76 -5.09
N HIS A 108 1.69 37.80 -6.05
CA HIS A 108 1.98 36.68 -6.94
C HIS A 108 2.45 35.44 -6.17
N PHE A 109 3.38 35.62 -5.22
CA PHE A 109 3.87 34.53 -4.37
C PHE A 109 2.76 33.89 -3.54
N VAL A 110 1.92 34.69 -2.86
CA VAL A 110 0.81 34.17 -2.05
C VAL A 110 -0.21 33.43 -2.91
N THR A 111 -0.57 33.96 -4.09
CA THR A 111 -1.48 33.28 -5.02
C THR A 111 -0.92 31.95 -5.51
N ALA A 112 0.37 31.90 -5.86
CA ALA A 112 1.03 30.67 -6.26
C ALA A 112 1.01 29.64 -5.13
N CYS A 113 1.43 30.02 -3.92
CA CYS A 113 1.41 29.13 -2.76
C CYS A 113 0.00 28.61 -2.45
N ALA A 114 -1.04 29.46 -2.50
CA ALA A 114 -2.41 29.04 -2.24
C ALA A 114 -2.91 27.99 -3.26
N GLN A 115 -2.62 28.21 -4.55
CA GLN A 115 -3.00 27.27 -5.61
C GLN A 115 -2.24 25.94 -5.52
N ILE A 116 -0.94 26.01 -5.20
CA ILE A 116 -0.10 24.83 -4.95
C ILE A 116 -0.65 24.04 -3.77
N SER A 117 -0.94 24.70 -2.65
CA SER A 117 -1.49 24.04 -1.45
C SER A 117 -2.85 23.40 -1.72
N LEU A 118 -3.74 24.06 -2.45
CA LEU A 118 -5.03 23.49 -2.84
C LEU A 118 -4.84 22.26 -3.73
N PHE A 119 -3.91 22.32 -4.68
CA PHE A 119 -3.59 21.20 -5.54
C PHE A 119 -3.08 20.00 -4.74
N PHE A 120 -2.12 20.21 -3.81
CA PHE A 120 -1.63 19.14 -2.94
C PHE A 120 -2.73 18.54 -2.07
N LEU A 121 -3.65 19.36 -1.55
CA LEU A 121 -4.79 18.86 -0.78
C LEU A 121 -5.68 17.93 -1.62
N ILE A 122 -6.03 18.33 -2.84
CA ILE A 122 -6.82 17.50 -3.76
C ILE A 122 -6.08 16.21 -4.13
N ALA A 123 -4.77 16.30 -4.42
CA ALA A 123 -3.95 15.15 -4.76
C ALA A 123 -3.86 14.15 -3.59
N THR A 124 -3.69 14.62 -2.35
CA THR A 124 -3.69 13.76 -1.15
C THR A 124 -5.04 13.07 -0.96
N LEU A 125 -6.16 13.79 -1.12
CA LEU A 125 -7.50 13.19 -1.01
C LEU A 125 -7.73 12.12 -2.09
N ALA A 126 -7.31 12.38 -3.33
CA ALA A 126 -7.39 11.42 -4.41
C ALA A 126 -6.50 10.19 -4.15
N GLY A 127 -5.27 10.40 -3.67
CA GLY A 127 -4.36 9.33 -3.28
C GLY A 127 -4.95 8.44 -2.18
N ASN A 128 -5.53 9.04 -1.14
CA ASN A 128 -6.19 8.29 -0.05
C ASN A 128 -7.39 7.48 -0.56
N LEU A 129 -8.18 8.02 -1.49
CA LEU A 129 -9.29 7.28 -2.09
C LEU A 129 -8.78 6.09 -2.91
N ILE A 130 -7.73 6.28 -3.71
CA ILE A 130 -7.12 5.19 -4.50
C ILE A 130 -6.58 4.12 -3.56
N ALA A 131 -5.86 4.50 -2.51
CA ALA A 131 -5.34 3.56 -1.51
C ALA A 131 -6.48 2.73 -0.90
N ASN A 132 -7.57 3.36 -0.46
CA ASN A 132 -8.73 2.63 0.09
C ASN A 132 -9.35 1.64 -0.92
N ILE A 133 -9.36 1.98 -2.21
CA ILE A 133 -9.86 1.06 -3.25
C ILE A 133 -8.91 -0.12 -3.42
N CYS A 134 -7.59 0.12 -3.41
CA CYS A 134 -6.57 -0.93 -3.46
C CYS A 134 -6.69 -1.88 -2.26
N GLU A 135 -6.78 -1.34 -1.03
CA GLU A 135 -7.00 -2.11 0.20
C GLU A 135 -8.26 -2.97 0.11
N PHE A 136 -9.38 -2.38 -0.32
CA PHE A 136 -10.64 -3.11 -0.49
C PHE A 136 -10.53 -4.25 -1.52
N ASN A 137 -9.81 -4.03 -2.62
CA ASN A 137 -9.60 -5.06 -3.63
C ASN A 137 -8.69 -6.18 -3.12
N ALA A 138 -7.63 -5.85 -2.38
CA ALA A 138 -6.74 -6.81 -1.74
C ALA A 138 -7.48 -7.68 -0.71
N ASP A 139 -8.31 -7.07 0.14
CA ASP A 139 -9.16 -7.79 1.08
C ASP A 139 -10.18 -8.69 0.38
N ARG A 140 -10.81 -8.19 -0.70
CA ARG A 140 -11.74 -8.98 -1.51
C ARG A 140 -11.06 -10.17 -2.18
N PHE A 141 -9.83 -9.99 -2.67
CA PHE A 141 -9.04 -11.07 -3.24
C PHE A 141 -8.74 -12.12 -2.19
N ALA A 142 -8.20 -11.73 -1.03
CA ALA A 142 -7.91 -12.65 0.06
C ALA A 142 -9.17 -13.41 0.53
N CYS A 143 -10.33 -12.74 0.57
CA CYS A 143 -11.62 -13.34 0.90
C CYS A 143 -12.02 -14.47 -0.08
N SER A 144 -11.67 -14.35 -1.35
CA SER A 144 -12.04 -15.35 -2.37
C SER A 144 -11.32 -16.70 -2.19
N TYR A 145 -10.28 -16.74 -1.36
CA TYR A 145 -9.49 -17.94 -1.04
C TYR A 145 -9.69 -18.43 0.39
N ALA A 146 -10.55 -17.78 1.18
CA ALA A 146 -10.98 -18.24 2.49
C ALA A 146 -12.24 -19.11 2.35
N GLU A 147 -12.42 -20.08 3.25
CA GLU A 147 -13.67 -20.85 3.33
C GLU A 147 -14.88 -19.92 3.61
N SER A 148 -14.64 -18.83 4.35
CA SER A 148 -15.56 -17.70 4.44
C SER A 148 -14.83 -16.36 4.64
N CYS A 149 -15.42 -15.26 4.18
CA CYS A 149 -14.90 -13.91 4.46
C CYS A 149 -14.87 -13.58 5.96
N ALA A 150 -15.67 -14.27 6.76
CA ALA A 150 -15.68 -14.12 8.22
C ALA A 150 -14.39 -14.65 8.83
N ASP A 151 -13.83 -15.73 8.29
CA ASP A 151 -12.56 -16.31 8.75
C ASP A 151 -11.37 -15.40 8.42
N LEU A 152 -11.39 -14.77 7.23
CA LEU A 152 -10.42 -13.73 6.87
C LEU A 152 -10.51 -12.53 7.83
N SER A 153 -11.73 -12.04 8.06
CA SER A 153 -11.98 -10.91 8.97
C SER A 153 -11.48 -11.22 10.38
N GLN A 154 -11.65 -12.46 10.83
CA GLN A 154 -11.16 -12.92 12.11
C GLN A 154 -9.62 -13.00 12.17
N GLY A 155 -8.97 -13.49 11.09
CA GLY A 155 -7.50 -13.50 10.99
C GLY A 155 -6.88 -12.10 10.96
N ILE A 156 -7.49 -11.14 10.26
CA ILE A 156 -7.07 -9.73 10.25
C ILE A 156 -7.28 -9.10 11.64
N LEU A 157 -8.39 -9.43 12.31
CA LEU A 157 -8.65 -8.99 13.68
C LEU A 157 -7.63 -9.56 14.68
N GLU A 158 -7.14 -10.79 14.50
CA GLU A 158 -6.05 -11.37 15.29
C GLU A 158 -4.76 -10.56 15.17
N ILE A 159 -4.34 -10.25 13.94
CA ILE A 159 -3.15 -9.42 13.67
C ILE A 159 -3.32 -8.03 14.31
N THR A 160 -4.50 -7.41 14.16
CA THR A 160 -4.76 -6.07 14.69
C THR A 160 -4.74 -6.05 16.22
N LYS A 161 -5.25 -7.10 16.88
CA LYS A 161 -5.17 -7.26 18.35
C LYS A 161 -3.72 -7.41 18.80
N ASN A 162 -2.93 -8.23 18.10
CA ASN A 162 -1.52 -8.44 18.41
C ASN A 162 -0.69 -7.16 18.25
N ASN A 163 -1.06 -6.31 17.30
CA ASN A 163 -0.46 -4.99 17.08
C ASN A 163 -0.83 -3.93 18.12
N LYS A 164 -1.64 -4.27 19.15
CA LYS A 164 -2.12 -3.34 20.19
C LYS A 164 -2.84 -2.11 19.64
N ALA A 165 -3.31 -2.12 18.40
CA ALA A 165 -3.98 -0.99 17.77
C ALA A 165 -5.32 -0.62 18.44
N PHE A 166 -5.85 -1.50 19.31
CA PHE A 166 -7.08 -1.29 20.09
C PHE A 166 -6.85 -0.95 21.57
N ILE A 167 -5.64 -0.57 21.99
CA ILE A 167 -5.38 -0.13 23.36
C ILE A 167 -5.27 1.40 23.41
N TYR A 168 -6.41 2.08 23.37
CA TYR A 168 -6.58 3.47 23.83
C TYR A 168 -7.94 3.63 24.51
#